data_AF-A0AAV8ZBD2-F1
#
_entry.id   AF-A0AAV8ZBD2-F1
#
_cell.length_a   1.000
_cell.length_b   1.000
_cell.length_c   1.000
_cell.angle_alpha   90.00
_cell.angle_beta   90.00
_cell.angle_gamma   90.00
#
_symmetry.space_group_name_H-M   'P 1'
#
loop_
_entity.id
_entity.type
_entity.pdbx_description
1 polymer ?
#
loop_
_entity_poly.entity_id
_entity_poly.type
_entity_poly.pdbx_seq_one_letter_code
_entity_poly.pdbx_strand_id
1 'polypeptide(L)'
;MPYKVHVSKNSVAPGDEVEITISGKSFKGFLMQVRNAEEKSVGQFQIKDDDKYAKATNCFGTPRSGATHKNSAEKKDFTLKWKAPSKPGKYIVYVTVAQDGGTFWVRKPTEVIVVE
;
A
#
# COMPACT_ATOMS: atom_id res chain seq x y z
N MET A 1 -12.58 7.33 7.73
CA MET A 1 -11.28 7.50 8.41
C MET A 1 -10.71 8.86 8.01
N PRO A 2 -9.90 9.55 8.83
CA PRO A 2 -9.40 10.91 8.55
C PRO A 2 -8.24 10.94 7.54
N TYR A 3 -8.03 9.85 6.81
CA TYR A 3 -6.98 9.70 5.81
C TYR A 3 -7.61 9.43 4.45
N LYS A 4 -6.93 9.89 3.41
CA LYS A 4 -7.25 9.58 2.01
C LYS A 4 -6.07 8.83 1.40
N VAL A 5 -6.37 7.98 0.43
CA VAL A 5 -5.35 7.31 -0.36
C VAL A 5 -5.52 7.75 -1.80
N HIS A 6 -4.42 8.04 -2.46
CA HIS A 6 -4.41 8.42 -3.87
C HIS A 6 -3.36 7.58 -4.61
N VAL A 7 -3.65 7.28 -5.88
CA VAL A 7 -2.72 6.60 -6.78
C VAL A 7 -2.28 7.57 -7.88
N SER A 8 -1.02 7.52 -8.30
CA SER A 8 -0.52 8.38 -9.39
C SER A 8 -1.13 8.06 -10.75
N LYS A 9 -1.55 6.81 -10.95
CA LYS A 9 -2.26 6.33 -12.14
C LYS A 9 -3.15 5.14 -11.78
N ASN A 10 -4.32 5.06 -12.42
CA ASN A 10 -5.33 4.03 -12.19
C ASN A 10 -5.43 2.99 -13.33
N SER A 11 -4.74 3.20 -14.46
CA SER A 11 -4.53 2.19 -15.51
C SER A 11 -3.04 2.08 -15.84
N VAL A 12 -2.53 0.85 -15.91
CA VAL A 12 -1.09 0.56 -16.08
C VAL A 12 -0.84 -0.70 -16.89
N ALA A 13 0.37 -0.80 -17.46
CA ALA A 13 0.84 -2.05 -18.04
C ALA A 13 1.40 -2.99 -16.95
N PRO A 14 1.50 -4.30 -17.23
CA PRO A 14 2.18 -5.24 -16.35
C PRO A 14 3.63 -4.80 -16.06
N GLY A 15 4.02 -4.80 -14.79
CA GLY A 15 5.37 -4.41 -14.35
C GLY A 15 5.60 -2.90 -14.20
N ASP A 16 4.63 -2.06 -14.54
CA ASP A 16 4.69 -0.63 -14.24
C ASP A 16 4.71 -0.34 -12.74
N GLU A 17 5.29 0.79 -12.36
CA GLU A 17 5.23 1.31 -11.00
C GLU A 17 4.11 2.35 -10.83
N VAL A 18 3.38 2.24 -9.74
CA VAL A 18 2.36 3.19 -9.27
C VAL A 18 2.79 3.75 -7.92
N GLU A 19 2.72 5.06 -7.77
CA GLU A 19 2.88 5.70 -6.47
C GLU A 19 1.53 5.72 -5.75
N ILE A 20 1.53 5.26 -4.50
CA ILE A 20 0.36 5.21 -3.63
C ILE A 20 0.65 6.07 -2.41
N THR A 21 -0.11 7.14 -2.21
CA THR A 21 0.09 8.13 -1.16
C THR A 21 -1.02 8.06 -0.12
N ILE A 22 -0.65 7.97 1.16
CA ILE A 22 -1.58 8.16 2.30
C ILE A 22 -1.46 9.61 2.77
N SER A 23 -2.54 10.38 2.66
CA SER A 23 -2.62 11.79 3.07
C SER A 23 -3.66 12.03 4.17
N GLY A 24 -3.68 13.23 4.72
CA GLY A 24 -4.64 13.66 5.76
C GLY A 24 -3.94 14.03 7.07
N LYS A 25 -4.40 13.45 8.19
CA LYS A 25 -3.70 13.61 9.47
C LYS A 25 -2.35 12.90 9.46
N SER A 26 -1.51 13.18 10.44
CA SER A 26 -0.33 12.36 10.69
C SER A 26 -0.71 10.98 11.25
N PHE A 27 0.17 10.00 11.07
CA PHE A 27 -0.02 8.63 11.56
C PHE A 27 1.31 7.96 11.89
N LYS A 28 1.28 6.94 12.74
CA LYS A 28 2.49 6.22 13.20
C LYS A 28 2.64 4.85 12.55
N GLY A 29 1.53 4.16 12.30
CA GLY A 29 1.52 2.83 11.70
C GLY A 29 0.66 2.74 10.45
N PHE A 30 1.02 1.82 9.57
CA PHE A 30 0.18 1.44 8.44
C PHE A 30 0.46 0.00 8.01
N LEU A 31 -0.50 -0.59 7.30
CA LEU A 31 -0.33 -1.77 6.47
C LEU A 31 -1.04 -1.51 5.13
N MET A 32 -0.32 -1.64 4.02
CA MET A 32 -0.85 -1.44 2.67
C MET A 32 -0.72 -2.74 1.88
N GLN A 33 -1.78 -3.09 1.16
CA GLN A 33 -1.87 -4.26 0.29
C GLN A 33 -2.61 -3.88 -0.99
N VAL A 34 -2.21 -4.45 -2.11
CA VAL A 34 -2.95 -4.35 -3.37
C VAL A 34 -3.46 -5.74 -3.70
N ARG A 35 -4.78 -5.92 -3.67
CA ARG A 35 -5.40 -7.25 -3.72
C ARG A 35 -6.11 -7.50 -5.04
N ASN A 36 -6.03 -8.74 -5.51
CA ASN A 36 -6.78 -9.24 -6.67
C ASN A 36 -8.19 -9.69 -6.27
N ALA A 37 -8.96 -10.19 -7.23
CA ALA A 37 -10.32 -10.71 -7.01
C ALA A 37 -10.40 -11.93 -6.06
N GLU A 38 -9.28 -12.65 -5.86
CA GLU A 38 -9.16 -13.75 -4.90
C GLU A 38 -8.77 -13.26 -3.49
N GLU A 39 -8.79 -11.95 -3.24
CA GLU A 39 -8.40 -11.30 -1.98
C GLU A 39 -6.93 -11.57 -1.56
N LYS A 40 -6.08 -12.00 -2.50
CA LYS A 40 -4.64 -12.17 -2.28
C LYS A 40 -3.89 -10.89 -2.59
N SER A 41 -2.93 -10.55 -1.73
CA SER A 41 -2.00 -9.45 -1.96
C SER A 41 -1.02 -9.81 -3.07
N VAL A 42 -0.89 -8.96 -4.08
CA VAL A 42 -0.10 -9.18 -5.29
C VAL A 42 0.69 -7.94 -5.69
N GLY A 43 1.52 -8.09 -6.73
CA GLY A 43 2.53 -7.09 -7.08
C GLY A 43 3.62 -6.99 -6.02
N GLN A 44 4.44 -5.95 -6.09
CA GLN A 44 5.60 -5.81 -5.21
C GLN A 44 5.83 -4.35 -4.79
N PHE A 45 5.93 -4.11 -3.49
CA PHE A 45 6.37 -2.81 -2.98
C PHE A 45 7.88 -2.63 -3.15
N GLN A 46 8.27 -1.53 -3.79
CA GLN A 46 9.65 -1.16 -4.09
C GLN A 46 10.25 -0.32 -2.95
N ILE A 47 10.36 -0.92 -1.77
CA ILE A 47 10.93 -0.29 -0.57
C ILE A 47 12.34 -0.81 -0.34
N LYS A 48 13.34 0.07 -0.26
CA LYS A 48 14.72 -0.33 0.03
C LYS A 48 14.85 -0.76 1.50
N ASP A 49 15.78 -1.65 1.79
CA ASP A 49 15.95 -2.19 3.15
C ASP A 49 16.43 -1.11 4.16
N ASP A 50 17.13 -0.10 3.66
CA ASP A 50 17.59 1.07 4.40
C ASP A 50 16.54 2.18 4.56
N ASP A 51 15.32 1.99 4.02
CA ASP A 51 14.22 2.95 4.21
C ASP A 51 13.98 3.22 5.70
N LYS A 52 13.81 4.49 6.05
CA LYS A 52 13.72 4.94 7.44
C LYS A 52 12.34 4.66 8.06
N TYR A 53 11.28 4.57 7.25
CA TYR A 53 9.90 4.66 7.73
C TYR A 53 9.07 3.43 7.41
N ALA A 54 9.40 2.72 6.35
CA ALA A 54 8.66 1.58 5.84
C ALA A 54 9.56 0.37 5.58
N LYS A 55 8.91 -0.79 5.45
CA LYS A 55 9.52 -2.01 4.94
C LYS A 55 8.49 -2.79 4.13
N ALA A 56 8.97 -3.52 3.13
CA ALA A 56 8.16 -4.51 2.45
C ALA A 56 7.98 -5.73 3.37
N THR A 57 6.84 -6.40 3.26
CA THR A 57 6.53 -7.63 3.99
C THR A 57 5.82 -8.61 3.06
N ASN A 58 5.94 -9.89 3.37
CA ASN A 58 5.24 -10.93 2.65
C ASN A 58 3.80 -10.99 3.14
N CYS A 59 2.84 -11.13 2.23
CA CYS A 59 1.44 -11.38 2.57
C CYS A 59 0.94 -12.52 1.69
N PHE A 60 0.17 -13.46 2.26
CA PHE A 60 -0.35 -14.62 1.53
C PHE A 60 0.74 -15.45 0.82
N GLY A 61 1.95 -15.51 1.38
CA GLY A 61 3.09 -16.21 0.77
C GLY A 61 3.73 -15.48 -0.41
N THR A 62 3.19 -14.34 -0.84
CA THR A 62 3.77 -13.54 -1.93
C THR A 62 4.87 -12.63 -1.41
N PRO A 63 6.10 -12.70 -1.95
CA PRO A 63 7.19 -11.83 -1.51
C PRO A 63 6.90 -10.35 -1.74
N ARG A 64 7.16 -9.51 -0.73
CA ARG A 64 7.09 -8.04 -0.82
C ARG A 64 5.72 -7.48 -1.27
N SER A 65 4.66 -8.28 -1.18
CA SER A 65 3.32 -7.93 -1.66
C SER A 65 2.55 -7.01 -0.71
N GLY A 66 3.07 -6.79 0.50
CA GLY A 66 2.56 -5.81 1.46
C GLY A 66 3.64 -4.80 1.85
N ALA A 67 3.21 -3.64 2.32
CA ALA A 67 4.08 -2.64 2.92
C ALA A 67 3.59 -2.30 4.32
N THR A 68 4.51 -2.15 5.28
CA THR A 68 4.19 -1.76 6.65
C THR A 68 5.21 -0.77 7.19
N HIS A 69 4.85 -0.06 8.25
CA HIS A 69 5.77 0.79 8.98
C HIS A 69 6.95 0.01 9.58
N LYS A 70 8.15 0.63 9.55
CA LYS A 70 9.37 0.10 10.17
C LYS A 70 9.52 0.53 11.64
N ASN A 71 8.93 1.67 11.99
CA ASN A 71 8.91 2.24 13.33
C ASN A 71 7.69 3.14 13.50
N SER A 72 7.47 3.59 14.75
CA SER A 72 6.39 4.49 15.15
C SER A 72 6.69 5.97 14.91
N ALA A 73 7.73 6.32 14.14
CA ALA A 73 7.96 7.70 13.76
C ALA A 73 6.75 8.23 12.97
N GLU A 74 6.40 9.48 13.23
CA GLU A 74 5.26 10.12 12.60
C GLU A 74 5.46 10.28 11.10
N LYS A 75 4.41 9.98 10.33
CA LYS A 75 4.36 10.05 8.88
C LYS A 75 3.20 10.94 8.49
N LYS A 76 3.39 11.73 7.43
CA LYS A 76 2.38 12.58 6.81
C LYS A 76 2.65 12.62 5.31
N ASP A 77 1.59 12.58 4.51
CA ASP A 77 1.66 12.57 3.04
C ASP A 77 2.66 11.54 2.51
N PHE A 78 2.54 10.31 3.02
CA PHE A 78 3.54 9.26 2.85
C PHE A 78 3.28 8.45 1.59
N THR A 79 4.25 8.45 0.67
CA THR A 79 4.17 7.78 -0.64
C THR A 79 4.98 6.48 -0.66
N LEU A 80 4.41 5.45 -1.27
CA LEU A 80 5.07 4.17 -1.54
C LEU A 80 4.97 3.82 -3.02
N LYS A 81 5.99 3.14 -3.55
CA LYS A 81 5.97 2.61 -4.91
C LYS A 81 5.54 1.16 -4.93
N TRP A 82 4.55 0.84 -5.76
CA TRP A 82 4.06 -0.51 -5.99
C TRP A 82 4.22 -0.88 -7.45
N LYS A 83 4.85 -2.02 -7.72
CA LYS A 83 5.04 -2.59 -9.05
C LYS A 83 3.91 -3.56 -9.38
N ALA A 84 3.24 -3.32 -10.50
CA ALA A 84 2.12 -4.10 -10.98
C ALA A 84 2.50 -5.57 -11.27
N PRO A 85 1.62 -6.54 -10.96
CA PRO A 85 1.84 -7.94 -11.31
C PRO A 85 1.78 -8.15 -12.83
N SER A 86 2.21 -9.33 -13.28
CA SER A 86 2.15 -9.71 -14.70
C SER A 86 0.74 -9.98 -15.22
N LYS A 87 -0.19 -10.35 -14.32
CA LYS A 87 -1.56 -10.73 -14.67
C LYS A 87 -2.43 -9.47 -14.88
N PRO A 88 -3.09 -9.30 -16.02
CA PRO A 88 -4.09 -8.25 -16.21
C PRO A 88 -5.28 -8.40 -15.25
N GLY A 89 -5.94 -7.30 -14.94
CA GLY A 89 -7.14 -7.29 -14.13
C GLY A 89 -7.30 -6.06 -13.26
N LYS A 90 -8.36 -6.07 -12.45
CA LYS A 90 -8.66 -5.01 -11.49
C LYS A 90 -8.10 -5.39 -10.13
N TYR A 91 -7.41 -4.44 -9.52
CA TYR A 91 -6.79 -4.58 -8.21
C TYR A 91 -7.26 -3.47 -7.28
N ILE A 92 -7.52 -3.80 -6.03
CA ILE A 92 -8.02 -2.85 -5.03
C ILE A 92 -6.92 -2.59 -4.01
N VAL A 93 -6.62 -1.32 -3.77
CA VAL A 93 -5.74 -0.88 -2.70
C VAL A 93 -6.50 -0.96 -1.38
N TYR A 94 -5.94 -1.70 -0.44
CA TYR A 94 -6.41 -1.80 0.93
C TYR A 94 -5.37 -1.20 1.87
N VAL A 95 -5.83 -0.35 2.79
CA VAL A 95 -4.97 0.25 3.81
C VAL A 95 -5.54 0.03 5.20
N THR A 96 -4.65 -0.27 6.14
CA THR A 96 -4.88 -0.09 7.57
C THR A 96 -4.00 1.07 8.01
N VAL A 97 -4.55 2.05 8.73
CA VAL A 97 -3.80 3.20 9.25
C VAL A 97 -3.98 3.27 10.75
N ALA A 98 -2.88 3.37 11.49
CA ALA A 98 -2.86 3.59 12.93
C ALA A 98 -2.33 4.99 13.20
N GLN A 99 -3.21 5.86 13.71
CA GLN A 99 -2.80 7.19 14.16
C GLN A 99 -1.83 7.04 15.33
N ASP A 100 -2.17 6.16 16.27
CA ASP A 100 -1.43 5.81 17.48
C ASP A 100 -1.80 4.38 17.94
N GLY A 101 -1.38 3.98 19.14
CA GLY A 101 -1.61 2.63 19.68
C GLY A 101 -3.07 2.32 20.07
N GLY A 102 -3.94 3.34 20.19
CA GLY A 102 -5.35 3.17 20.53
C GLY A 102 -6.29 3.47 19.35
N THR A 103 -5.88 4.30 18.41
CA THR A 103 -6.74 4.80 17.32
C THR A 103 -6.27 4.31 15.96
N PHE A 104 -7.06 3.45 15.32
CA PHE A 104 -6.74 2.86 14.02
C PHE A 104 -7.98 2.51 13.18
N TRP A 105 -7.79 2.39 11.86
CA TRP A 105 -8.82 2.03 10.90
C TRP A 105 -8.32 0.86 10.06
N VAL A 106 -9.01 -0.28 10.16
CA VAL A 106 -8.56 -1.55 9.56
C VAL A 106 -9.15 -1.75 8.17
N ARG A 107 -8.30 -2.28 7.26
CA ARG A 107 -8.65 -2.84 5.95
C ARG A 107 -9.68 -1.98 5.19
N LYS A 108 -9.39 -0.70 5.03
CA LYS A 108 -10.22 0.20 4.22
C LYS A 108 -9.89 -0.01 2.75
N PRO A 109 -10.87 -0.38 1.90
CA PRO A 109 -10.70 -0.30 0.46
C PRO A 109 -10.64 1.17 0.05
N THR A 110 -9.75 1.53 -0.87
CA THR A 110 -9.56 2.92 -1.27
C THR A 110 -9.62 3.11 -2.77
N GLU A 111 -8.57 2.72 -3.48
CA GLU A 111 -8.37 3.02 -4.89
C GLU A 111 -8.38 1.74 -5.71
N VAL A 112 -8.74 1.87 -6.99
CA VAL A 112 -8.71 0.76 -7.96
C VAL A 112 -7.61 1.02 -8.97
N ILE A 113 -6.76 0.03 -9.19
CA ILE A 113 -5.74 0.03 -10.25
C ILE A 113 -6.11 -1.07 -11.25
N VAL A 114 -6.23 -0.70 -12.51
CA VAL A 114 -6.42 -1.62 -13.63
C VAL A 114 -5.05 -1.91 -14.24
N VAL A 115 -4.70 -3.18 -14.35
CA VAL A 115 -3.56 -3.62 -15.16
C VAL A 115 -4.12 -4.15 -16.48
N GLU A 116 -3.69 -3.56 -17.59
CA GLU A 116 -4.14 -3.89 -18.95
C GLU A 116 -3.46 -5.15 -19.51
#